data_AF-A0A3R6WEW1-F1
#
_entry.id   AF-A0A3R6WEW1-F1
#
_cell.length_a   1.000
_cell.length_b   1.000
_cell.length_c   1.000
_cell.angle_alpha   90.00
_cell.angle_beta   90.00
_cell.angle_gamma   90.00
#
_symmetry.space_group_name_H-M   'P 1'
#
loop_
_entity.id
_entity.type
_entity.pdbx_description
1 polymer ?
#
loop_
_entity_poly.entity_id
_entity_poly.type
_entity_poly.pdbx_seq_one_letter_code
_entity_poly.pdbx_strand_id
1 'polypeptide(L)'
;MPVLRSKASKKIVASASSLLQCLEGLAKPSYAQQAVKFVHRSYCPNDIFVGIRVPQCREAVKTHLGSTTLKDILDLIHDARHEMRLTGFIALTEAFHRPHSASWWSDDGVPTEDHIKHLGITFCAKCIDELPAWYQRLLQSKDLWETRISIVLLLRLLPTEHCNVAYAICLHHINKFDADPSLRCTLEGASFPSLDLIHKALGWVLREAGKRNKAALTRFLDEHAAKAFKTTVRYATEHMDRAKAKRYVDRAQKGVASHAATNLDDEA
;
A
#
# COMPACT_ATOMS: atom_id res chain seq x y z
N MET A 1 -34.92 17.74 3.97
CA MET A 1 -35.04 18.45 5.27
C MET A 1 -35.67 17.52 6.30
N PRO A 2 -34.89 17.08 7.29
CA PRO A 2 -35.39 17.04 8.65
C PRO A 2 -34.46 17.82 9.59
N VAL A 3 -35.09 18.58 10.48
CA VAL A 3 -34.47 19.49 11.45
C VAL A 3 -33.97 18.68 12.66
N LEU A 4 -32.66 18.74 12.92
CA LEU A 4 -32.08 18.22 14.16
C LEU A 4 -32.15 19.31 15.24
N ARG A 5 -32.95 19.07 16.29
CA ARG A 5 -33.06 19.91 17.47
C ARG A 5 -31.71 20.02 18.20
N SER A 6 -31.34 21.24 18.54
CA SER A 6 -30.21 21.53 19.44
C SER A 6 -30.46 20.93 20.84
N LYS A 7 -29.48 20.20 21.37
CA LYS A 7 -29.34 20.02 22.81
C LYS A 7 -27.93 20.38 23.25
N ALA A 8 -27.92 21.16 24.33
CA ALA A 8 -26.82 21.84 25.00
C ALA A 8 -25.48 21.09 25.04
N SER A 9 -24.43 21.87 24.84
CA SER A 9 -23.02 21.55 25.09
C SER A 9 -22.84 20.97 26.51
N LYS A 10 -22.43 19.71 26.59
CA LYS A 10 -21.71 19.16 27.74
C LYS A 10 -20.27 18.94 27.31
N LYS A 11 -19.36 19.70 27.91
CA LYS A 11 -17.90 19.51 27.79
C LYS A 11 -17.59 18.15 28.44
N ILE A 12 -17.55 17.08 27.64
CA ILE A 12 -17.05 15.78 28.09
C ILE A 12 -15.53 15.89 28.10
N VAL A 13 -14.96 16.10 29.28
CA VAL A 13 -13.54 15.82 29.50
C VAL A 13 -13.44 14.29 29.50
N ALA A 14 -13.18 13.70 28.34
CA ALA A 14 -12.92 12.27 28.22
C ALA A 14 -11.63 11.96 28.95
N SER A 15 -11.65 11.03 29.90
CA SER A 15 -10.42 10.43 30.40
C SER A 15 -9.72 9.77 29.21
N ALA A 16 -8.52 10.24 28.84
CA ALA A 16 -7.75 9.68 27.73
C ALA A 16 -7.61 8.17 27.91
N SER A 17 -7.74 7.39 26.84
CA SER A 17 -7.57 5.93 26.88
C SER A 17 -6.19 5.55 27.41
N SER A 18 -6.08 4.38 28.04
CA SER A 18 -4.80 3.86 28.56
C SER A 18 -3.73 3.80 27.46
N LEU A 19 -4.13 3.45 26.24
CA LEU A 19 -3.28 3.45 25.06
C LEU A 19 -2.79 4.87 24.69
N LEU A 20 -3.69 5.86 24.63
CA LEU A 20 -3.30 7.23 24.29
C LEU A 20 -2.32 7.80 25.32
N GLN A 21 -2.60 7.62 26.62
CA GLN A 21 -1.72 8.07 27.70
C GLN A 21 -0.34 7.42 27.62
N CYS A 22 -0.29 6.12 27.31
CA CYS A 22 0.97 5.39 27.09
C CYS A 22 1.77 6.00 25.93
N LEU A 23 1.12 6.26 24.79
CA LEU A 23 1.78 6.87 23.62
C LEU A 23 2.29 8.29 23.91
N GLU A 24 1.51 9.10 24.62
CA GLU A 24 1.92 10.46 24.99
C GLU A 24 3.14 10.47 25.90
N GLY A 25 3.24 9.50 26.83
CA GLY A 25 4.43 9.29 27.65
C GLY A 25 5.67 8.82 26.89
N LEU A 26 5.50 8.29 25.67
CA LEU A 26 6.60 7.79 24.82
C LEU A 26 7.12 8.83 23.82
N ALA A 27 6.46 9.97 23.68
CA ALA A 27 6.82 11.02 22.73
C ALA A 27 8.23 11.56 23.01
N LYS A 28 9.04 11.68 21.95
CA LYS A 28 10.42 12.17 22.01
C LYS A 28 10.65 13.21 20.92
N PRO A 29 10.51 14.52 21.22
CA PRO A 29 10.69 15.60 20.24
C PRO A 29 12.05 15.56 19.52
N SER A 30 13.10 15.14 20.22
CA SER A 30 14.44 14.98 19.63
C SER A 30 14.50 13.94 18.50
N TYR A 31 13.70 12.88 18.59
CA TYR A 31 13.57 11.86 17.54
C TYR A 31 12.58 12.28 16.45
N ALA A 32 11.55 13.06 16.79
CA ALA A 32 10.57 13.57 15.81
C ALA A 32 11.24 14.32 14.65
N GLN A 33 12.24 15.17 14.95
CA GLN A 33 13.01 15.90 13.93
C GLN A 33 13.73 14.98 12.94
N GLN A 34 14.17 13.80 13.40
CA GLN A 34 14.81 12.82 12.54
C GLN A 34 13.78 12.05 11.72
N ALA A 35 12.66 11.65 12.33
CA ALA A 35 11.58 10.93 11.68
C ALA A 35 11.05 11.68 10.44
N VAL A 36 10.90 13.01 10.53
CA VAL A 36 10.48 13.88 9.42
C VAL A 36 11.33 13.69 8.16
N LYS A 37 12.64 13.44 8.29
CA LYS A 37 13.56 13.31 7.15
C LYS A 37 13.35 12.03 6.34
N PHE A 38 12.77 11.01 6.95
CA PHE A 38 12.55 9.71 6.32
C PHE A 38 11.19 9.60 5.63
N VAL A 39 10.28 10.54 5.91
CA VAL A 39 8.93 10.53 5.34
C VAL A 39 8.84 11.56 4.22
N HIS A 40 8.42 11.10 3.04
CA HIS A 40 8.29 11.97 1.89
C HIS A 40 7.01 12.81 2.00
N ARG A 41 7.17 14.13 2.09
CA ARG A 41 6.07 15.07 2.38
C ARG A 41 5.00 15.15 1.30
N SER A 42 5.26 14.68 0.07
CA SER A 42 4.29 14.81 -1.03
C SER A 42 2.94 14.14 -0.77
N TYR A 43 2.88 13.05 -0.01
CA TYR A 43 1.63 12.31 0.26
C TYR A 43 1.18 12.41 1.73
N CYS A 44 1.87 13.21 2.54
CA CYS A 44 1.54 13.45 3.94
C CYS A 44 2.02 14.84 4.40
N PRO A 45 1.60 15.91 3.69
CA PRO A 45 2.15 17.25 3.90
C PRO A 45 1.86 17.78 5.31
N ASN A 46 0.72 17.38 5.89
CA ASN A 46 0.21 17.92 7.15
C ASN A 46 0.56 17.05 8.38
N ASP A 47 1.39 16.01 8.21
CA ASP A 47 1.75 15.11 9.30
C ASP A 47 2.59 15.79 10.38
N ILE A 48 2.12 15.69 11.62
CA ILE A 48 2.88 16.06 12.82
C ILE A 48 3.61 14.82 13.32
N PHE A 49 4.90 14.92 13.63
CA PHE A 49 5.68 13.81 14.20
C PHE A 49 5.92 14.07 15.68
N VAL A 50 5.72 13.04 16.51
CA VAL A 50 5.96 13.11 17.96
C VAL A 50 7.14 12.25 18.42
N GLY A 51 7.75 11.49 17.51
CA GLY A 51 9.00 10.79 17.74
C GLY A 51 8.86 9.48 18.51
N ILE A 52 7.76 8.75 18.30
CA ILE A 52 7.57 7.40 18.84
C ILE A 52 8.06 6.38 17.81
N ARG A 53 8.91 5.43 18.21
CA ARG A 53 9.42 4.41 17.28
C ARG A 53 8.38 3.31 17.06
N VAL A 54 8.35 2.74 15.86
CA VAL A 54 7.41 1.65 15.50
C VAL A 54 7.39 0.48 16.51
N PRO A 55 8.53 0.00 17.05
CA PRO A 55 8.49 -1.03 18.09
C PRO A 55 7.75 -0.61 19.36
N GLN A 56 7.84 0.68 19.74
CA GLN A 56 7.12 1.21 20.91
C GLN A 56 5.61 1.29 20.64
N CYS A 57 5.20 1.71 19.43
CA CYS A 57 3.79 1.66 19.01
C CYS A 57 3.23 0.23 19.10
N ARG A 58 3.98 -0.76 18.60
CA ARG A 58 3.58 -2.18 18.65
C ARG A 58 3.46 -2.70 20.08
N GLU A 59 4.41 -2.36 20.96
CA GLU A 59 4.35 -2.77 22.36
C GLU A 59 3.16 -2.13 23.08
N ALA A 60 2.91 -0.83 22.85
CA ALA A 60 1.77 -0.13 23.44
C ALA A 60 0.44 -0.79 23.05
N VAL A 61 0.25 -1.15 21.78
CA VAL A 61 -0.94 -1.90 21.32
C VAL A 61 -1.02 -3.23 22.04
N LYS A 62 0.05 -4.02 22.03
CA LYS A 62 0.06 -5.34 22.67
C LYS A 62 -0.32 -5.29 24.16
N THR A 63 0.11 -4.24 24.87
CA THR A 63 -0.21 -4.06 26.30
C THR A 63 -1.64 -3.58 26.53
N HIS A 64 -2.16 -2.67 25.72
CA HIS A 64 -3.38 -1.93 26.03
C HIS A 64 -4.61 -2.29 25.20
N LEU A 65 -4.47 -3.06 24.11
CA LEU A 65 -5.54 -3.35 23.14
C LEU A 65 -6.81 -3.91 23.80
N GLY A 66 -6.67 -4.85 24.75
CA GLY A 66 -7.81 -5.46 25.44
C GLY A 66 -8.66 -4.51 26.27
N SER A 67 -8.11 -3.34 26.65
CA SER A 67 -8.82 -2.27 27.37
C SER A 67 -9.19 -1.08 26.48
N THR A 68 -8.82 -1.13 25.19
CA THR A 68 -9.02 -0.04 24.24
C THR A 68 -10.38 -0.19 23.57
N THR A 69 -11.11 0.91 23.36
CA THR A 69 -12.41 0.88 22.66
C THR A 69 -12.25 1.17 21.16
N LEU A 70 -13.26 0.80 20.35
CA LEU A 70 -13.28 1.19 18.92
C LEU A 70 -13.20 2.70 18.73
N LYS A 71 -13.84 3.48 19.62
CA LYS A 71 -13.76 4.95 19.58
C LYS A 71 -12.32 5.43 19.71
N ASP A 72 -11.54 4.86 20.64
CA ASP A 72 -10.14 5.24 20.84
C ASP A 72 -9.29 4.94 19.60
N ILE A 73 -9.55 3.81 18.93
CA ILE A 73 -8.86 3.46 17.68
C ILE A 73 -9.23 4.43 16.56
N LEU A 74 -10.51 4.79 16.43
CA LEU A 74 -10.95 5.78 15.45
C LEU A 74 -10.35 7.16 15.74
N ASP A 75 -10.29 7.57 17.00
CA ASP A 75 -9.65 8.83 17.41
C ASP A 75 -8.16 8.82 17.03
N LEU A 76 -7.45 7.71 17.25
CA LEU A 76 -6.04 7.55 16.83
C LEU A 76 -5.87 7.64 15.31
N ILE A 77 -6.73 6.98 14.53
CA ILE A 77 -6.66 6.97 13.06
C ILE A 77 -6.89 8.36 12.45
N HIS A 78 -7.70 9.20 13.10
CA HIS A 78 -7.96 10.57 12.64
C HIS A 78 -7.04 11.61 13.29
N ASP A 79 -6.09 11.20 14.14
CA ASP A 79 -5.15 12.11 14.79
C ASP A 79 -4.19 12.76 13.77
N ALA A 80 -3.84 14.03 13.96
CA ALA A 80 -2.88 14.71 13.08
C ALA A 80 -1.43 14.17 13.24
N ARG A 81 -1.14 13.55 14.39
CA ARG A 81 0.16 12.96 14.72
C ARG A 81 0.35 11.61 14.01
N HIS A 82 1.41 11.50 13.23
CA HIS A 82 1.73 10.34 12.41
C HIS A 82 1.78 9.04 13.22
N GLU A 83 2.49 9.05 14.35
CA GLU A 83 2.66 7.87 15.19
C GLU A 83 1.36 7.41 15.87
N MET A 84 0.43 8.34 16.12
CA MET A 84 -0.89 8.01 16.66
C MET A 84 -1.73 7.28 15.61
N ARG A 85 -1.80 7.82 14.39
CA ARG A 85 -2.47 7.13 13.26
C ARG A 85 -1.89 5.77 12.98
N LEU A 86 -0.56 5.69 12.90
CA LEU A 86 0.14 4.42 12.72
C LEU A 86 -0.26 3.42 13.81
N THR A 87 -0.35 3.86 15.06
CA THR A 87 -0.75 2.99 16.18
C THR A 87 -2.19 2.52 16.05
N GLY A 88 -3.12 3.38 15.61
CA GLY A 88 -4.49 2.99 15.30
C GLY A 88 -4.57 1.90 14.21
N PHE A 89 -3.82 2.04 13.12
CA PHE A 89 -3.75 0.98 12.08
C PHE A 89 -3.08 -0.31 12.56
N ILE A 90 -2.06 -0.23 13.42
CA ILE A 90 -1.45 -1.41 14.04
C ILE A 90 -2.48 -2.12 14.93
N ALA A 91 -3.29 -1.39 15.69
CA ALA A 91 -4.33 -1.96 16.53
C ALA A 91 -5.42 -2.67 15.72
N LEU A 92 -5.87 -2.10 14.60
CA LEU A 92 -6.78 -2.79 13.66
C LEU A 92 -6.16 -4.09 13.14
N THR A 93 -4.88 -4.04 12.76
CA THR A 93 -4.16 -5.23 12.27
C THR A 93 -4.05 -6.31 13.35
N GLU A 94 -3.73 -5.93 14.59
CA GLU A 94 -3.61 -6.87 15.71
C GLU A 94 -4.97 -7.48 16.06
N ALA A 95 -6.03 -6.67 16.09
CA ALA A 95 -7.39 -7.13 16.31
C ALA A 95 -7.85 -8.11 15.21
N PHE A 96 -7.53 -7.87 13.94
CA PHE A 96 -7.77 -8.82 12.86
C PHE A 96 -7.07 -10.17 13.06
N HIS A 97 -5.81 -10.18 13.50
CA HIS A 97 -5.07 -11.43 13.72
C HIS A 97 -5.47 -12.15 15.00
N ARG A 98 -5.95 -11.41 16.00
CA ARG A 98 -6.33 -11.91 17.32
C ARG A 98 -7.66 -11.28 17.73
N PRO A 99 -8.79 -11.67 17.14
CA PRO A 99 -10.09 -11.04 17.38
C PRO A 99 -10.49 -11.05 18.86
N HIS A 100 -10.13 -12.10 19.59
CA HIS A 100 -10.38 -12.21 21.03
C HIS A 100 -9.60 -11.19 21.89
N SER A 101 -8.58 -10.53 21.34
CA SER A 101 -7.81 -9.49 22.05
C SER A 101 -8.48 -8.12 22.03
N ALA A 102 -9.55 -7.95 21.24
CA ALA A 102 -10.27 -6.69 21.07
C ALA A 102 -11.78 -6.96 21.06
N SER A 103 -12.48 -6.67 22.16
CA SER A 103 -13.92 -6.97 22.31
C SER A 103 -14.82 -6.23 21.31
N TRP A 104 -14.31 -5.19 20.67
CA TRP A 104 -15.00 -4.37 19.67
C TRP A 104 -14.74 -4.83 18.23
N TRP A 105 -13.83 -5.78 18.03
CA TRP A 105 -13.59 -6.34 16.70
C TRP A 105 -14.75 -7.25 16.31
N SER A 106 -15.24 -7.08 15.08
CA SER A 106 -16.14 -8.02 14.42
C SER A 106 -15.55 -8.39 13.08
N ASP A 107 -15.71 -9.65 12.69
CA ASP A 107 -15.37 -10.12 11.35
C ASP A 107 -16.41 -9.70 10.30
N ASP A 108 -17.50 -9.03 10.72
CA ASP A 108 -18.51 -8.47 9.83
C ASP A 108 -17.89 -7.49 8.82
N GLY A 109 -17.85 -7.89 7.56
CA GLY A 109 -17.29 -7.09 6.46
C GLY A 109 -15.87 -7.48 6.05
N VAL A 110 -15.22 -8.42 6.75
CA VAL A 110 -14.05 -9.12 6.22
C VAL A 110 -14.53 -10.12 5.16
N PRO A 111 -14.03 -10.08 3.91
CA PRO A 111 -14.35 -11.12 2.94
C PRO A 111 -13.88 -12.48 3.48
N THR A 112 -14.82 -13.34 3.87
CA THR A 112 -14.56 -14.69 4.39
C THR A 112 -14.40 -15.71 3.27
N GLU A 113 -14.81 -15.36 2.06
CA GLU A 113 -14.71 -16.25 0.90
C GLU A 113 -13.26 -16.36 0.42
N ASP A 114 -12.77 -17.59 0.46
CA ASP A 114 -11.49 -18.01 -0.09
C ASP A 114 -11.56 -18.10 -1.62
N HIS A 115 -11.96 -17.00 -2.27
CA HIS A 115 -12.07 -16.88 -3.72
C HIS A 115 -10.75 -17.18 -4.43
N ILE A 116 -9.64 -17.04 -3.71
CA ILE A 116 -8.31 -17.37 -4.22
C ILE A 116 -8.19 -18.87 -4.51
N LYS A 117 -8.78 -19.76 -3.69
CA LYS A 117 -8.75 -21.22 -3.95
C LYS A 117 -9.41 -21.63 -5.26
N HIS A 118 -10.34 -20.82 -5.77
CA HIS A 118 -11.04 -21.09 -7.03
C HIS A 118 -10.29 -20.55 -8.26
N LEU A 119 -9.27 -19.70 -8.06
CA LEU A 119 -8.38 -19.26 -9.12
C LEU A 119 -7.47 -20.45 -9.48
N GLY A 120 -7.91 -21.24 -10.46
CA GLY A 120 -7.15 -22.39 -10.95
C GLY A 120 -5.69 -22.03 -11.23
N ILE A 121 -4.80 -23.02 -11.12
CA ILE A 121 -3.32 -22.92 -11.18
C ILE A 121 -2.79 -22.40 -12.56
N THR A 122 -3.66 -21.98 -13.46
CA THR A 122 -3.30 -21.69 -14.84
C THR A 122 -2.77 -20.27 -15.00
N PHE A 123 -1.51 -20.20 -15.45
CA PHE A 123 -0.82 -19.01 -15.93
C PHE A 123 -1.63 -18.39 -17.10
N CYS A 124 -2.59 -17.51 -16.84
CA CYS A 124 -3.33 -16.85 -17.91
C CYS A 124 -3.82 -15.48 -17.50
N ALA A 125 -3.78 -14.53 -18.45
CA ALA A 125 -4.40 -13.21 -18.34
C ALA A 125 -5.89 -13.26 -17.90
N LYS A 126 -6.57 -14.40 -18.15
CA LYS A 126 -7.95 -14.67 -17.71
C LYS A 126 -8.15 -14.71 -16.20
N CYS A 127 -7.09 -14.93 -15.40
CA CYS A 127 -7.21 -14.95 -13.95
C CYS A 127 -7.65 -13.60 -13.37
N ILE A 128 -7.44 -12.49 -14.09
CA ILE A 128 -7.87 -11.16 -13.67
C ILE A 128 -9.39 -11.02 -13.74
N ASP A 129 -10.01 -11.58 -14.77
CA ASP A 129 -11.47 -11.51 -14.98
C ASP A 129 -12.22 -12.36 -13.93
N GLU A 130 -11.54 -13.37 -13.37
CA GLU A 130 -12.05 -14.24 -12.31
C GLU A 130 -11.84 -13.67 -10.89
N LEU A 131 -11.16 -12.53 -10.75
CA LEU A 131 -10.95 -11.92 -9.43
C LEU A 131 -12.29 -11.45 -8.85
N PRO A 132 -12.44 -11.46 -7.51
CA PRO A 132 -13.65 -10.94 -6.87
C PRO A 132 -13.93 -9.50 -7.26
N ALA A 133 -15.22 -9.14 -7.35
CA ALA A 133 -15.65 -7.80 -7.76
C ALA A 133 -14.98 -6.68 -6.93
N TRP A 134 -14.72 -6.91 -5.65
CA TRP A 134 -14.02 -5.93 -4.81
C TRP A 134 -12.57 -5.68 -5.23
N TYR A 135 -11.87 -6.73 -5.69
CA TYR A 135 -10.49 -6.59 -6.14
C TYR A 135 -10.44 -6.02 -7.56
N GLN A 136 -11.39 -6.38 -8.43
CA GLN A 136 -11.54 -5.75 -9.74
C GLN A 136 -11.73 -4.22 -9.62
N ARG A 137 -12.49 -3.76 -8.62
CA ARG A 137 -12.60 -2.31 -8.32
C ARG A 137 -11.25 -1.68 -7.99
N LEU A 138 -10.41 -2.33 -7.20
CA LEU A 138 -9.07 -1.82 -6.88
C LEU A 138 -8.17 -1.72 -8.12
N LEU A 139 -8.23 -2.70 -9.04
CA LEU A 139 -7.46 -2.67 -10.29
C LEU A 139 -7.83 -1.48 -11.17
N GLN A 140 -9.12 -1.15 -11.23
CA GLN A 140 -9.64 -0.04 -12.03
C GLN A 140 -9.54 1.31 -11.32
N SER A 141 -9.28 1.33 -10.02
CA SER A 141 -9.23 2.56 -9.25
C SER A 141 -8.19 3.54 -9.79
N LYS A 142 -8.52 4.83 -9.64
CA LYS A 142 -7.58 5.94 -9.82
C LYS A 142 -7.00 6.39 -8.49
N ASP A 143 -7.60 6.01 -7.36
CA ASP A 143 -7.05 6.39 -6.05
C ASP A 143 -5.66 5.77 -5.84
N LEU A 144 -4.73 6.61 -5.36
CA LEU A 144 -3.34 6.25 -5.15
C LEU A 144 -3.19 5.10 -4.16
N TRP A 145 -3.97 5.12 -3.08
CA TRP A 145 -3.90 4.12 -2.03
C TRP A 145 -4.59 2.83 -2.46
N GLU A 146 -5.76 2.90 -3.09
CA GLU A 146 -6.44 1.71 -3.64
C GLU A 146 -5.58 1.00 -4.70
N THR A 147 -5.00 1.75 -5.63
CA THR A 147 -4.06 1.21 -6.63
C THR A 147 -2.82 0.61 -5.97
N ARG A 148 -2.32 1.21 -4.88
CA ARG A 148 -1.19 0.65 -4.15
C ARG A 148 -1.59 -0.61 -3.39
N ILE A 149 -2.79 -0.67 -2.82
CA ILE A 149 -3.33 -1.82 -2.09
C ILE A 149 -3.50 -3.01 -3.02
N SER A 150 -4.02 -2.83 -4.25
CA SER A 150 -4.09 -3.93 -5.22
C SER A 150 -2.73 -4.60 -5.40
N ILE A 151 -1.65 -3.82 -5.50
CA ILE A 151 -0.30 -4.35 -5.67
C ILE A 151 0.27 -4.95 -4.37
N VAL A 152 0.17 -4.26 -3.23
CA VAL A 152 0.81 -4.72 -1.98
C VAL A 152 0.20 -6.01 -1.45
N LEU A 153 -1.11 -6.21 -1.63
CA LEU A 153 -1.79 -7.45 -1.24
C LEU A 153 -1.20 -8.70 -1.91
N LEU A 154 -0.58 -8.54 -3.09
CA LEU A 154 0.06 -9.65 -3.82
C LEU A 154 1.18 -10.32 -3.04
N LEU A 155 1.82 -9.61 -2.09
CA LEU A 155 2.83 -10.20 -1.22
C LEU A 155 2.32 -11.41 -0.44
N ARG A 156 1.01 -11.46 -0.14
CA ARG A 156 0.38 -12.58 0.54
C ARG A 156 0.16 -13.79 -0.36
N LEU A 157 0.10 -13.61 -1.68
CA LEU A 157 -0.03 -14.69 -2.67
C LEU A 157 1.30 -15.35 -3.00
N LEU A 158 2.42 -14.64 -2.84
CA LEU A 158 3.73 -15.16 -3.21
C LEU A 158 4.15 -16.47 -2.52
N PRO A 159 3.81 -16.76 -1.24
CA PRO A 159 4.06 -18.06 -0.62
C PRO A 159 3.11 -19.18 -1.06
N THR A 160 2.07 -18.90 -1.85
CA THR A 160 1.05 -19.88 -2.24
C THR A 160 1.24 -20.33 -3.69
N GLU A 161 0.47 -21.33 -4.11
CA GLU A 161 0.41 -21.79 -5.51
C GLU A 161 -0.07 -20.71 -6.49
N HIS A 162 -0.76 -19.67 -6.00
CA HIS A 162 -1.27 -18.55 -6.80
C HIS A 162 -0.22 -17.45 -7.05
N CYS A 163 1.07 -17.71 -6.80
CA CYS A 163 2.13 -16.73 -7.04
C CYS A 163 2.16 -16.15 -8.47
N ASN A 164 1.68 -16.90 -9.46
CA ASN A 164 1.57 -16.45 -10.86
C ASN A 164 0.55 -15.32 -11.05
N VAL A 165 -0.51 -15.28 -10.22
CA VAL A 165 -1.49 -14.17 -10.21
C VAL A 165 -0.80 -12.85 -9.86
N ALA A 166 0.21 -12.88 -8.99
CA ALA A 166 0.99 -11.68 -8.66
C ALA A 166 1.73 -11.09 -9.87
N TYR A 167 2.32 -11.95 -10.72
CA TYR A 167 2.95 -11.50 -11.96
C TYR A 167 1.92 -10.96 -12.96
N ALA A 168 0.78 -11.62 -13.11
CA ALA A 168 -0.30 -11.17 -13.99
C ALA A 168 -0.82 -9.77 -13.59
N ILE A 169 -1.04 -9.54 -12.29
CA ILE A 169 -1.51 -8.24 -11.78
C ILE A 169 -0.42 -7.16 -11.88
N CYS A 170 0.85 -7.52 -11.63
CA CYS A 170 1.96 -6.59 -11.88
C CYS A 170 2.01 -6.17 -13.36
N LEU A 171 1.84 -7.13 -14.28
CA LEU A 171 1.79 -6.87 -15.72
C LEU A 171 0.59 -6.00 -16.09
N HIS A 172 -0.58 -6.24 -15.51
CA HIS A 172 -1.77 -5.41 -15.70
C HIS A 172 -1.48 -3.93 -15.38
N HIS A 173 -0.91 -3.66 -14.20
CA HIS A 173 -0.56 -2.29 -13.83
C HIS A 173 0.56 -1.71 -14.71
N ILE A 174 1.57 -2.50 -15.09
CA ILE A 174 2.61 -2.04 -16.02
C ILE A 174 1.98 -1.62 -17.35
N ASN A 175 1.12 -2.45 -17.94
CA ASN A 175 0.44 -2.13 -19.19
C ASN A 175 -0.51 -0.94 -19.04
N LYS A 176 -1.21 -0.81 -17.90
CA LYS A 176 -2.09 0.34 -17.61
C LYS A 176 -1.34 1.67 -17.66
N PHE A 177 -0.12 1.74 -17.11
CA PHE A 177 0.68 2.96 -17.09
C PHE A 177 1.56 3.14 -18.35
N ASP A 178 1.84 2.06 -19.07
CA ASP A 178 2.51 2.09 -20.38
C ASP A 178 1.57 2.62 -21.48
N ALA A 179 0.31 2.19 -21.47
CA ALA A 179 -0.71 2.60 -22.44
C ALA A 179 -1.06 4.10 -22.36
N ASP A 180 -0.98 4.69 -21.17
CA ASP A 180 -1.14 6.13 -20.97
C ASP A 180 -0.07 6.65 -19.98
N PRO A 181 1.08 7.13 -20.49
CA PRO A 181 2.13 7.72 -19.66
C PRO A 181 1.71 9.01 -18.94
N SER A 182 0.61 9.64 -19.38
CA SER A 182 0.03 10.83 -18.75
C SER A 182 -0.89 10.47 -17.57
N LEU A 183 -1.34 9.22 -17.49
CA LEU A 183 -2.20 8.73 -16.42
C LEU A 183 -1.57 9.03 -15.06
N ARG A 184 -2.38 9.60 -14.17
CA ARG A 184 -2.01 9.83 -12.77
C ARG A 184 -3.04 9.19 -11.86
N CYS A 185 -2.56 8.73 -10.70
CA CYS A 185 -3.45 8.42 -9.60
C CYS A 185 -4.00 9.71 -8.99
N THR A 186 -5.10 9.62 -8.26
CA THR A 186 -5.65 10.69 -7.45
C THR A 186 -5.32 10.49 -5.98
N LEU A 187 -5.13 11.58 -5.24
CA LEU A 187 -5.05 11.60 -3.78
C LEU A 187 -6.12 12.57 -3.30
N GLU A 188 -7.05 12.09 -2.48
CA GLU A 188 -8.19 12.90 -1.98
C GLU A 188 -9.00 13.55 -3.13
N GLY A 189 -9.15 12.82 -4.24
CA GLY A 189 -9.89 13.27 -5.42
C GLY A 189 -9.12 14.20 -6.38
N ALA A 190 -7.92 14.67 -6.00
CA ALA A 190 -7.08 15.50 -6.85
C ALA A 190 -6.00 14.68 -7.57
N SER A 191 -5.62 15.08 -8.80
CA SER A 191 -4.53 14.43 -9.54
C SER A 191 -3.22 14.52 -8.76
N PHE A 192 -2.57 13.37 -8.55
CA PHE A 192 -1.31 13.28 -7.83
C PHE A 192 -0.13 13.23 -8.81
N PRO A 193 0.87 14.12 -8.67
CA PRO A 193 1.86 14.36 -9.71
C PRO A 193 2.86 13.21 -9.92
N SER A 194 2.96 12.26 -8.99
CA SER A 194 3.99 11.22 -9.00
C SER A 194 3.43 9.81 -8.86
N LEU A 195 3.83 8.90 -9.73
CA LEU A 195 3.56 7.47 -9.60
C LEU A 195 4.69 6.69 -8.91
N ASP A 196 5.66 7.39 -8.31
CA ASP A 196 6.85 6.75 -7.73
C ASP A 196 6.48 5.70 -6.66
N LEU A 197 5.47 6.00 -5.84
CA LEU A 197 4.93 5.04 -4.89
C LEU A 197 4.46 3.75 -5.59
N ILE A 198 3.65 3.87 -6.63
CA ILE A 198 3.11 2.71 -7.36
C ILE A 198 4.23 1.87 -7.98
N HIS A 199 5.20 2.52 -8.64
CA HIS A 199 6.33 1.81 -9.24
C HIS A 199 7.25 1.14 -8.21
N LYS A 200 7.44 1.76 -7.04
CA LYS A 200 8.16 1.11 -5.91
C LYS A 200 7.41 -0.12 -5.39
N ALA A 201 6.08 -0.07 -5.33
CA ALA A 201 5.28 -1.23 -4.91
C ALA A 201 5.38 -2.38 -5.92
N LEU A 202 5.25 -2.10 -7.22
CA LEU A 202 5.43 -3.10 -8.28
C LEU A 202 6.81 -3.75 -8.21
N GLY A 203 7.85 -2.92 -8.13
CA GLY A 203 9.22 -3.40 -8.04
C GLY A 203 9.47 -4.23 -6.77
N TRP A 204 8.88 -3.84 -5.64
CA TRP A 204 8.96 -4.60 -4.39
C TRP A 204 8.33 -5.99 -4.52
N VAL A 205 7.10 -6.09 -5.05
CA VAL A 205 6.43 -7.38 -5.25
C VAL A 205 7.24 -8.27 -6.18
N LEU A 206 7.71 -7.75 -7.32
CA LEU A 206 8.55 -8.49 -8.27
C LEU A 206 9.87 -8.96 -7.63
N ARG A 207 10.49 -8.12 -6.80
CA ARG A 207 11.70 -8.46 -6.04
C ARG A 207 11.45 -9.63 -5.09
N GLU A 208 10.37 -9.58 -4.30
CA GLU A 208 10.02 -10.66 -3.37
C GLU A 208 9.59 -11.95 -4.09
N ALA A 209 8.99 -11.84 -5.28
CA ALA A 209 8.68 -12.98 -6.13
C ALA A 209 9.97 -13.62 -6.69
N GLY A 210 10.93 -12.79 -7.12
CA GLY A 210 12.23 -13.24 -7.62
C GLY A 210 13.12 -13.92 -6.59
N LYS A 211 13.01 -13.57 -5.29
CA LYS A 211 13.69 -14.31 -4.21
C LYS A 211 13.25 -15.77 -4.15
N ARG A 212 12.00 -16.06 -4.50
CA ARG A 212 11.43 -17.41 -4.54
C ARG A 212 11.74 -18.12 -5.86
N ASN A 213 11.60 -17.42 -6.98
CA ASN A 213 11.86 -17.98 -8.30
C ASN A 213 12.58 -16.97 -9.22
N LYS A 214 13.92 -17.03 -9.21
CA LYS A 214 14.78 -16.14 -10.02
C LYS A 214 14.56 -16.31 -11.53
N ALA A 215 14.24 -17.53 -11.98
CA ALA A 215 14.02 -17.83 -13.39
C ALA A 215 12.70 -17.20 -13.89
N ALA A 216 11.63 -17.28 -13.10
CA ALA A 216 10.36 -16.63 -13.41
C ALA A 216 10.52 -15.10 -13.50
N LEU A 217 11.19 -14.47 -12.52
CA LEU A 217 11.46 -13.03 -12.58
C LEU A 217 12.31 -12.66 -13.81
N THR A 218 13.34 -13.44 -14.12
CA THR A 218 14.18 -13.20 -15.30
C THR A 218 13.33 -13.21 -16.57
N ARG A 219 12.48 -14.23 -16.75
CA ARG A 219 11.58 -14.34 -17.90
C ARG A 219 10.62 -13.15 -18.01
N PHE A 220 10.01 -12.77 -16.88
CA PHE A 220 9.13 -11.61 -16.81
C PHE A 220 9.84 -10.32 -17.24
N LEU A 221 11.07 -10.09 -16.79
CA LEU A 221 11.86 -8.91 -17.16
C LEU A 221 12.35 -8.97 -18.61
N ASP A 222 12.69 -10.16 -19.11
CA ASP A 222 13.04 -10.36 -20.51
C ASP A 222 11.89 -10.02 -21.46
N GLU A 223 10.64 -10.21 -21.03
CA GLU A 223 9.46 -9.91 -21.84
C GLU A 223 8.97 -8.47 -21.64
N HIS A 224 8.96 -7.97 -20.39
CA HIS A 224 8.18 -6.77 -20.04
C HIS A 224 8.99 -5.58 -19.52
N ALA A 225 10.30 -5.70 -19.30
CA ALA A 225 11.09 -4.61 -18.71
C ALA A 225 11.08 -3.32 -19.55
N ALA A 226 10.89 -3.41 -20.88
CA ALA A 226 10.83 -2.23 -21.74
C ALA A 226 9.62 -1.33 -21.47
N LYS A 227 8.48 -1.92 -21.05
CA LYS A 227 7.24 -1.20 -20.72
C LYS A 227 7.21 -0.72 -19.27
N ALA A 228 7.95 -1.40 -18.40
CA ALA A 228 7.98 -1.08 -16.99
C ALA A 228 8.75 0.23 -16.72
N PHE A 229 8.24 1.03 -15.79
CA PHE A 229 8.94 2.24 -15.35
C PHE A 229 10.29 1.89 -14.71
N LYS A 230 11.30 2.76 -14.92
CA LYS A 230 12.67 2.57 -14.42
C LYS A 230 12.73 2.24 -12.93
N THR A 231 11.91 2.90 -12.11
CA THR A 231 11.85 2.64 -10.66
C THR A 231 11.40 1.21 -10.36
N THR A 232 10.39 0.69 -11.07
CA THR A 232 9.92 -0.69 -10.93
C THR A 232 11.06 -1.69 -11.18
N VAL A 233 11.77 -1.54 -12.30
CA VAL A 233 12.85 -2.45 -12.69
C VAL A 233 14.04 -2.36 -11.74
N ARG A 234 14.41 -1.15 -11.31
CA ARG A 234 15.47 -0.96 -10.32
C ARG A 234 15.18 -1.70 -9.01
N TYR A 235 13.95 -1.62 -8.50
CA TYR A 235 13.56 -2.35 -7.29
C TYR A 235 13.50 -3.86 -7.53
N ALA A 236 12.93 -4.30 -8.65
CA ALA A 236 12.81 -5.73 -8.98
C ALA A 236 14.18 -6.43 -9.08
N THR A 237 15.19 -5.72 -9.56
CA THR A 237 16.53 -6.27 -9.85
C THR A 237 17.54 -6.13 -8.69
N GLU A 238 17.13 -5.66 -7.51
CA GLU A 238 18.03 -5.38 -6.38
C GLU A 238 18.90 -6.56 -5.93
N HIS A 239 18.38 -7.79 -6.05
CA HIS A 239 19.09 -9.04 -5.67
C HIS A 239 19.75 -9.74 -6.86
N MET A 240 19.84 -9.08 -8.01
CA MET A 240 20.51 -9.61 -9.21
C MET A 240 21.96 -9.12 -9.29
N ASP A 241 22.76 -9.79 -10.11
CA ASP A 241 24.08 -9.27 -10.47
C ASP A 241 23.97 -7.86 -11.07
N ARG A 242 24.94 -7.00 -10.75
CA ARG A 242 24.93 -5.57 -11.13
C ARG A 242 24.88 -5.37 -12.64
N ALA A 243 25.61 -6.18 -13.42
CA ALA A 243 25.60 -6.06 -14.88
C ALA A 243 24.24 -6.47 -15.44
N LYS A 244 23.64 -7.55 -14.91
CA LYS A 244 22.31 -8.00 -15.32
C LYS A 244 21.22 -6.97 -14.93
N ALA A 245 21.26 -6.45 -13.72
CA ALA A 245 20.34 -5.40 -13.26
C ALA A 245 20.42 -4.14 -14.15
N LYS A 246 21.66 -3.69 -14.45
CA LYS A 246 21.88 -2.53 -15.33
C LYS A 246 21.25 -2.74 -16.72
N ARG A 247 21.40 -3.91 -17.33
CA ARG A 247 20.82 -4.21 -18.65
C ARG A 247 19.29 -4.02 -18.67
N TYR A 248 18.58 -4.48 -17.64
CA TYR A 248 17.13 -4.29 -17.56
C TYR A 248 16.74 -2.84 -17.30
N VAL A 249 17.47 -2.15 -16.42
CA VAL A 249 17.23 -0.73 -16.13
C VAL A 249 17.43 0.13 -17.38
N ASP A 250 18.46 -0.15 -18.17
CA ASP A 250 18.72 0.55 -19.43
C ASP A 250 17.61 0.25 -20.47
N ARG A 251 17.10 -0.98 -20.50
CA ARG A 251 15.97 -1.37 -21.38
C ARG A 251 14.68 -0.64 -21.03
N ALA A 252 14.36 -0.52 -19.73
CA ALA A 252 13.21 0.26 -19.25
C ALA A 252 13.30 1.73 -19.66
N GLN A 253 14.51 2.31 -19.58
CA GLN A 253 14.71 3.70 -19.94
C GLN A 253 14.54 3.95 -21.44
N LYS A 254 14.96 3.01 -22.30
CA LYS A 254 14.78 3.11 -23.76
C LYS A 254 13.32 2.98 -24.18
N GLY A 255 12.57 2.08 -23.56
CA GLY A 255 11.15 1.90 -23.89
C GLY A 255 10.31 3.13 -23.57
N VAL A 256 10.53 3.80 -22.44
CA VAL A 256 9.81 5.06 -22.15
C VAL A 256 10.15 6.16 -23.17
N ALA A 257 11.40 6.24 -23.63
CA ALA A 257 11.82 7.22 -24.63
C ALA A 257 11.20 6.98 -26.02
N SER A 258 10.97 5.73 -26.42
CA SER A 258 10.32 5.43 -27.70
C SER A 258 8.85 5.83 -27.71
N HIS A 259 8.11 5.62 -26.60
CA HIS A 259 6.70 6.03 -26.51
C HIS A 259 6.53 7.56 -26.54
N ALA A 260 7.48 8.31 -25.97
CA ALA A 260 7.47 9.77 -26.04
C ALA A 260 7.75 10.30 -27.46
N ALA A 261 8.50 9.56 -28.29
CA ALA A 261 8.78 9.94 -29.66
C ALA A 261 7.59 9.66 -30.59
N THR A 262 6.94 8.50 -30.45
CA THR A 262 5.79 8.13 -31.29
C THR A 262 4.57 9.03 -31.08
N ASN A 263 4.32 9.49 -29.86
CA ASN A 263 3.20 10.41 -29.58
C ASN A 263 3.39 11.82 -30.16
N LEU A 264 4.62 12.22 -30.50
CA LEU A 264 4.90 13.52 -31.15
C LEU A 264 4.70 13.45 -32.67
N ASP A 265 4.84 12.27 -33.27
CA ASP A 265 4.64 12.06 -34.71
C ASP A 265 3.15 11.88 -35.07
N ASP A 266 2.30 11.48 -34.12
CA ASP A 266 0.84 11.33 -34.31
C ASP A 266 0.05 12.65 -34.05
N GLU A 267 0.69 13.69 -33.51
CA GLU A 267 0.11 15.02 -33.30
C GLU A 267 0.55 16.08 -34.34
N ALA A 268 1.31 15.67 -35.37
CA ALA A 268 1.82 16.54 -36.46
C ALA A 268 1.11 16.27 -37.81
#